data_AF-A0AAW1IEN4-F1
#
_entry.id   AF-A0AAW1IEN4-F1
#
_cell.length_a   1.000
_cell.length_b   1.000
_cell.length_c   1.000
_cell.angle_alpha   90.00
_cell.angle_beta   90.00
_cell.angle_gamma   90.00
#
_symmetry.space_group_name_H-M   'P 1'
#
loop_
_entity.id
_entity.type
_entity.pdbx_description
1 polymer ?
#
loop_
_entity_poly.entity_id
_entity_poly.type
_entity_poly.pdbx_seq_one_letter_code
_entity_poly.pdbx_strand_id
1 'polypeptide(L)'
;MATKLPSDKEILVELECLVCGDYMHPPIRQCVTGHSICHECFMRVKNCPICRQAKSSTRSLVLEAIHGRMKFPCKYANLGCYFVDLGPYIKEHEITCQYGAFTCLLNTATECNWCGPFVKTLLYKKEEGLPTVFRL
;
A
#
# COMPACT_ATOMS: atom_id res chain seq x y z
N MET A 1 30.93 -24.78 4.32
CA MET A 1 30.55 -23.66 5.19
C MET A 1 29.05 -23.51 5.10
N ALA A 2 28.31 -23.49 6.21
CA ALA A 2 26.86 -23.32 6.17
C ALA A 2 26.52 -21.83 5.99
N THR A 3 25.76 -21.51 4.95
CA THR A 3 25.23 -20.15 4.75
C THR A 3 24.01 -19.94 5.67
N LYS A 4 23.92 -18.76 6.28
CA LYS A 4 22.79 -18.37 7.13
C LYS A 4 21.53 -18.15 6.26
N LEU A 5 20.38 -18.64 6.71
CA LEU A 5 19.10 -18.35 6.06
C LEU A 5 18.76 -16.85 6.16
N PRO A 6 18.19 -16.25 5.10
CA PRO A 6 17.73 -14.87 5.13
C PRO A 6 16.60 -14.71 6.15
N SER A 7 16.60 -13.57 6.83
CA SER A 7 15.51 -13.14 7.70
C SER A 7 14.30 -12.66 6.90
N ASP A 8 13.12 -12.66 7.52
CA ASP A 8 11.89 -12.18 6.89
C ASP A 8 12.03 -10.75 6.36
N LYS A 9 12.77 -9.88 7.07
CA LYS A 9 13.02 -8.50 6.64
C LYS A 9 13.82 -8.44 5.34
N GLU A 10 14.82 -9.30 5.18
CA GLU A 10 15.61 -9.38 3.95
C GLU A 10 14.76 -9.87 2.78
N ILE A 11 13.82 -10.78 3.03
CA ILE A 11 12.87 -11.26 2.00
C ILE A 11 11.83 -10.19 1.64
N LEU A 12 11.37 -9.40 2.62
CA LEU A 12 10.35 -8.36 2.39
C LEU A 12 10.81 -7.28 1.39
N VAL A 13 12.10 -6.96 1.35
CA VAL A 13 12.66 -5.99 0.40
C VAL A 13 12.43 -6.44 -1.06
N GLU A 14 12.49 -7.75 -1.32
CA GLU A 14 12.24 -8.32 -2.65
C GLU A 14 10.76 -8.20 -3.10
N LEU A 15 9.87 -7.86 -2.16
CA LEU A 15 8.45 -7.65 -2.40
C LEU A 15 8.08 -6.16 -2.50
N GLU A 16 9.05 -5.25 -2.41
CA GLU A 16 8.81 -3.82 -2.61
C GLU A 16 8.66 -3.47 -4.10
N CYS A 17 7.68 -2.64 -4.41
CA CYS A 17 7.49 -2.12 -5.76
C CYS A 17 8.47 -0.96 -5.98
N LEU A 18 9.43 -1.13 -6.89
CA LEU A 18 10.41 -0.09 -7.23
C LEU A 18 9.82 1.21 -7.82
N VAL A 19 8.51 1.24 -8.09
CA VAL A 19 7.82 2.43 -8.62
C VAL A 19 7.21 3.29 -7.51
N CYS A 20 6.55 2.68 -6.52
CA CYS A 20 5.89 3.42 -5.43
C CYS A 20 6.56 3.28 -4.07
N GLY A 21 7.46 2.31 -3.89
CA GLY A 21 8.09 1.98 -2.62
C GLY A 21 7.20 1.15 -1.67
N ASP A 22 5.92 0.95 -1.99
CA ASP A 22 5.04 0.08 -1.20
C ASP A 22 5.27 -1.40 -1.52
N TYR A 23 4.90 -2.29 -0.58
CA TYR A 23 4.87 -3.73 -0.83
C TYR A 23 3.87 -4.09 -1.95
N MET A 24 4.29 -4.99 -2.84
CA MET A 24 3.44 -5.51 -3.91
C MET A 24 2.38 -6.44 -3.34
N HIS A 25 1.12 -6.11 -3.57
CA HIS A 25 0.00 -7.02 -3.30
C HIS A 25 -0.48 -7.71 -4.60
N PRO A 26 -1.03 -8.93 -4.50
CA PRO A 26 -1.71 -9.57 -5.62
C PRO A 26 -2.81 -8.66 -6.22
N PRO A 27 -2.93 -8.58 -7.56
CA PRO A 27 -2.10 -9.29 -8.55
C PRO A 27 -0.73 -8.64 -8.78
N ILE A 28 0.35 -9.43 -8.70
CA ILE A 28 1.73 -8.94 -8.93
C ILE A 28 2.07 -9.11 -10.41
N ARG A 29 2.17 -7.99 -11.15
CA ARG A 29 2.29 -7.99 -12.62
C ARG A 29 3.74 -8.06 -13.06
N GLN A 30 3.98 -8.59 -14.27
CA GLN A 30 5.33 -8.71 -14.81
C GLN A 30 5.45 -8.05 -16.19
N CYS A 31 6.67 -7.62 -16.52
CA CYS A 31 7.04 -7.36 -17.91
C CYS A 31 7.44 -8.66 -18.62
N VAL A 32 7.66 -8.61 -19.94
CA VAL A 32 8.04 -9.78 -20.74
C VAL A 32 9.38 -10.43 -20.34
N THR A 33 10.23 -9.71 -19.59
CA THR A 33 11.50 -10.22 -19.05
C THR A 33 11.42 -10.69 -17.60
N GLY A 34 10.25 -10.58 -16.96
CA GLY A 34 10.01 -11.12 -15.62
C GLY A 34 10.11 -10.14 -14.45
N HIS A 35 10.51 -8.87 -14.67
CA HIS A 35 10.50 -7.87 -13.58
C HIS A 35 9.08 -7.63 -13.06
N SER A 36 8.93 -7.69 -11.74
CA SER A 36 7.66 -7.57 -11.02
C SER A 36 7.34 -6.13 -10.64
N ILE A 37 6.05 -5.77 -10.71
CA ILE A 37 5.51 -4.44 -10.41
C ILE A 37 4.14 -4.63 -9.75
N CYS A 38 3.79 -3.82 -8.74
CA CYS A 38 2.42 -3.85 -8.20
C CYS A 38 1.38 -3.48 -9.27
N HIS A 39 0.15 -3.93 -9.09
CA HIS A 39 -0.90 -3.78 -10.09
C HIS A 39 -1.14 -2.32 -10.48
N GLU A 40 -1.22 -1.44 -9.49
CA GLU A 40 -1.55 -0.02 -9.63
C GLU A 40 -0.46 0.71 -10.42
N CYS A 41 0.81 0.44 -10.12
CA CYS A 41 1.94 0.99 -10.86
C CYS A 41 2.00 0.43 -12.28
N PHE A 42 1.75 -0.87 -12.45
CA PHE A 42 1.72 -1.51 -13.74
C PHE A 42 0.69 -0.87 -14.69
N MET A 43 -0.48 -0.48 -14.18
CA MET A 43 -1.51 0.19 -14.99
C MET A 43 -1.11 1.61 -15.43
N ARG A 44 -0.33 2.32 -14.60
CA ARG A 44 0.11 3.71 -14.89
C ARG A 44 1.28 3.78 -15.87
N VAL A 45 2.13 2.76 -15.93
CA VAL A 45 3.31 2.77 -16.80
C VAL A 45 2.99 2.16 -18.17
N LYS A 46 3.63 2.70 -19.23
CA LYS A 46 3.54 2.17 -20.60
C LYS A 46 4.44 0.94 -20.78
N ASN A 47 5.66 1.01 -20.28
CA ASN A 47 6.68 -0.04 -20.37
C ASN A 47 7.26 -0.32 -18.98
N CYS A 48 8.02 -1.41 -18.83
CA CYS A 48 8.73 -1.73 -17.59
C CYS A 48 9.67 -0.59 -17.19
N PRO A 49 9.57 -0.04 -15.96
CA PRO A 49 10.45 1.04 -15.51
C PRO A 49 11.89 0.56 -15.25
N ILE A 50 12.09 -0.75 -15.07
CA ILE A 50 13.41 -1.33 -14.75
C ILE A 50 14.20 -1.63 -16.03
N CYS A 51 13.62 -2.36 -16.97
CA CYS A 51 14.32 -2.81 -18.19
C CYS A 51 13.80 -2.18 -19.50
N ARG A 52 12.79 -1.30 -19.42
CA ARG A 52 12.16 -0.62 -20.57
C ARG A 52 11.43 -1.52 -21.58
N GLN A 53 11.35 -2.82 -21.31
CA GLN A 53 10.64 -3.78 -22.16
C GLN A 53 9.12 -3.72 -21.99
N ALA A 54 8.40 -4.34 -22.93
CA ALA A 54 6.95 -4.39 -22.95
C ALA A 54 6.36 -5.06 -21.70
N LYS A 55 5.13 -4.64 -21.40
CA LYS A 55 4.29 -5.24 -20.37
C LYS A 55 3.84 -6.66 -20.80
N SER A 56 3.85 -7.61 -19.88
CA SER A 56 3.25 -8.93 -20.10
C SER A 56 1.78 -8.92 -19.68
N SER A 57 0.95 -9.81 -20.22
CA SER A 57 -0.41 -10.06 -19.69
C SER A 57 -0.40 -10.94 -18.43
N THR A 58 0.75 -11.49 -18.05
CA THR A 58 0.91 -12.45 -16.96
C THR A 58 1.06 -11.78 -15.58
N ARG A 59 0.94 -12.61 -14.53
CA ARG A 59 1.20 -12.27 -13.13
C ARG A 59 2.16 -13.28 -12.51
N SER A 60 2.88 -12.88 -11.48
CA SER A 60 3.81 -13.75 -10.77
C SER A 60 3.11 -14.54 -9.67
N LEU A 61 2.63 -15.74 -10.00
CA LEU A 61 1.96 -16.63 -9.03
C LEU A 61 2.85 -17.02 -7.85
N VAL A 62 4.17 -17.12 -8.07
CA VAL A 62 5.14 -17.45 -7.03
C VAL A 62 5.24 -16.32 -6.01
N LEU A 63 5.36 -15.07 -6.46
CA LEU A 63 5.41 -13.93 -5.55
C LEU A 63 4.07 -13.73 -4.83
N GLU A 64 2.94 -13.98 -5.49
CA GLU A 64 1.62 -13.97 -4.84
C GLU A 64 1.51 -15.04 -3.75
N ALA A 65 2.08 -16.24 -3.96
CA ALA A 65 2.11 -17.29 -2.96
C ALA A 65 3.05 -16.98 -1.77
N ILE A 66 4.20 -16.35 -2.03
CA ILE A 66 5.12 -15.87 -0.97
C ILE A 66 4.44 -14.79 -0.15
N HIS A 67 3.80 -13.82 -0.83
CA HIS A 67 3.02 -12.77 -0.18
C HIS A 67 1.97 -13.34 0.78
N GLY A 68 1.24 -14.39 0.39
CA GLY A 68 0.26 -15.05 1.25
C GLY A 68 0.82 -15.69 2.54
N ARG A 69 2.14 -15.88 2.65
CA ARG A 69 2.80 -16.57 3.77
C ARG A 69 3.73 -15.67 4.59
N MET A 70 3.96 -14.45 4.13
CA MET A 70 4.82 -13.48 4.78
C MET A 70 3.99 -12.49 5.60
N LYS A 71 4.55 -12.02 6.71
CA LYS A 71 3.99 -10.91 7.49
C LYS A 71 4.55 -9.59 7.01
N PHE A 72 3.67 -8.61 6.81
CA PHE A 72 4.03 -7.28 6.33
C PHE A 72 3.63 -6.24 7.38
N PRO A 73 4.47 -5.24 7.64
CA PRO A 73 4.01 -4.03 8.32
C PRO A 73 3.12 -3.23 7.39
N CYS A 74 2.19 -2.46 7.97
CA CYS A 74 1.37 -1.53 7.22
C CYS A 74 2.25 -0.50 6.51
N LYS A 75 1.95 -0.16 5.25
CA LYS A 75 2.67 0.91 4.53
C LYS A 75 2.66 2.27 5.24
N TYR A 76 1.69 2.50 6.13
CA TYR A 76 1.61 3.69 6.98
C TYR A 76 2.39 3.57 8.30
N ALA A 77 3.30 2.60 8.43
CA ALA A 77 4.11 2.41 9.64
C ALA A 77 4.90 3.67 10.03
N ASN A 78 5.44 4.38 9.04
CA ASN A 78 6.15 5.66 9.25
C ASN A 78 5.24 6.79 9.78
N LEU A 79 3.92 6.64 9.66
CA LEU A 79 2.93 7.58 10.20
C LEU A 79 2.40 7.17 11.59
N GLY A 80 2.87 6.03 12.12
CA GLY A 80 2.50 5.52 13.45
C GLY A 80 1.59 4.30 13.45
N CYS A 81 1.33 3.67 12.29
CA CYS A 81 0.60 2.41 12.27
C CYS A 81 1.49 1.23 12.67
N TYR A 82 1.20 0.57 13.79
CA TYR A 82 1.95 -0.61 14.26
C TYR A 82 1.34 -1.95 13.82
N PHE A 83 0.36 -1.94 12.93
CA PHE A 83 -0.30 -3.16 12.48
C PHE A 83 0.63 -3.98 11.57
N VAL A 84 0.73 -5.29 11.86
CA VAL A 84 1.57 -6.26 11.13
C VAL A 84 0.79 -7.57 11.02
N ASP A 85 0.57 -8.08 9.81
CA ASP A 85 -0.12 -9.35 9.59
C ASP A 85 0.25 -9.98 8.23
N LEU A 86 -0.30 -11.15 7.92
CA LEU A 86 -0.12 -11.83 6.64
C LEU A 86 -0.61 -10.98 5.47
N GLY A 87 -0.01 -11.21 4.30
CA GLY A 87 -0.30 -10.51 3.04
C GLY A 87 -1.78 -10.15 2.77
N PRO A 88 -2.74 -11.10 2.88
CA PRO A 88 -4.14 -10.82 2.63
C PRO A 88 -4.74 -9.82 3.64
N TYR A 89 -4.48 -10.02 4.92
CA TYR A 89 -5.04 -9.19 6.00
C TYR A 89 -4.43 -7.79 6.02
N ILE A 90 -3.14 -7.66 5.67
CA ILE A 90 -2.53 -6.34 5.58
C ILE A 90 -3.15 -5.50 4.45
N LYS A 91 -3.54 -6.13 3.33
CA LYS A 91 -4.19 -5.44 2.21
C LYS A 91 -5.56 -4.91 2.63
N GLU A 92 -6.33 -5.70 3.36
CA GLU A 92 -7.63 -5.30 3.91
C GLU A 92 -7.48 -4.16 4.93
N HIS A 93 -6.49 -4.27 5.82
CA HIS A 93 -6.17 -3.23 6.79
C HIS A 93 -5.84 -1.90 6.11
N GLU A 94 -4.98 -1.88 5.10
CA GLU A 94 -4.51 -0.64 4.47
C GLU A 94 -5.62 0.19 3.79
N ILE A 95 -6.73 -0.44 3.40
CA ILE A 95 -7.91 0.24 2.84
C ILE A 95 -8.60 1.09 3.92
N THR A 96 -8.59 0.62 5.16
CA THR A 96 -9.31 1.21 6.29
C THR A 96 -8.39 1.78 7.36
N CYS A 97 -7.08 1.80 7.11
CA CYS A 97 -6.09 2.23 8.08
C CYS A 97 -6.33 3.69 8.48
N GLN A 98 -6.45 3.94 9.78
CA GLN A 98 -6.70 5.27 10.34
C GLN A 98 -5.59 6.30 10.04
N TYR A 99 -4.40 5.82 9.66
CA TYR A 99 -3.25 6.63 9.24
C TYR A 99 -3.19 6.85 7.72
N GLY A 100 -4.03 6.16 6.94
CA GLY A 100 -4.21 6.41 5.52
C GLY A 100 -4.94 7.71 5.26
N ALA A 101 -4.70 8.33 4.10
CA ALA A 101 -5.31 9.60 3.75
C ALA A 101 -6.80 9.44 3.35
N PHE A 102 -7.65 10.29 3.90
CA PHE A 102 -9.07 10.41 3.55
C PHE A 102 -9.35 11.82 3.06
N THR A 103 -10.18 11.93 2.03
CA THR A 103 -10.76 13.19 1.59
C THR A 103 -11.87 13.60 2.54
N CYS A 104 -11.99 14.90 2.82
CA CYS A 104 -13.07 15.41 3.66
C CYS A 104 -14.44 15.00 3.11
N LEU A 105 -15.26 14.35 3.95
CA LEU A 105 -16.63 13.94 3.59
C LEU A 105 -17.54 15.14 3.27
N LEU A 106 -17.18 16.33 3.71
CA LEU A 106 -17.91 17.57 3.42
C LEU A 106 -17.53 18.19 2.08
N ASN A 107 -16.55 17.66 1.33
CA ASN A 107 -16.16 18.17 0.01
C ASN A 107 -17.34 18.19 -0.98
N THR A 108 -18.31 17.30 -0.82
CA THR A 108 -19.52 17.27 -1.66
C THR A 108 -20.52 18.39 -1.33
N ALA A 109 -20.43 18.99 -0.14
CA ALA A 109 -21.33 20.02 0.35
C ALA A 109 -20.64 21.39 0.57
N THR A 110 -19.31 21.42 0.51
CA THR A 110 -18.47 22.60 0.81
C THR A 110 -17.22 22.57 -0.06
N GLU A 111 -16.55 23.71 -0.27
CA GLU A 111 -15.25 23.80 -0.98
C GLU A 111 -14.07 23.24 -0.14
N CYS A 112 -14.34 22.28 0.76
CA CYS A 112 -13.32 21.68 1.61
C CYS A 112 -12.44 20.70 0.81
N ASN A 113 -11.22 21.15 0.48
CA ASN A 113 -10.22 20.34 -0.22
C ASN A 113 -9.26 19.60 0.73
N TRP A 114 -9.62 19.47 2.01
CA TRP A 114 -8.76 18.81 2.99
C TRP A 114 -8.61 17.31 2.68
N CYS A 115 -7.36 16.85 2.73
CA CYS A 115 -6.97 15.45 2.60
C CYS A 115 -5.94 15.12 3.69
N GLY A 116 -6.20 14.09 4.48
CA GLY A 116 -5.32 13.72 5.58
C GLY A 116 -5.79 12.49 6.34
N PRO A 117 -4.99 12.01 7.32
CA PRO A 117 -5.32 10.79 8.03
C PRO A 117 -6.57 10.94 8.90
N PHE A 118 -7.37 9.88 9.02
CA PHE A 118 -8.63 9.88 9.77
C PHE A 118 -8.44 10.36 11.22
N VAL A 119 -7.36 9.91 11.88
CA VAL A 119 -6.99 10.35 13.24
C VAL A 119 -6.80 11.87 13.31
N LYS A 120 -6.24 12.50 12.27
CA LYS A 120 -6.08 13.97 12.23
C LYS A 120 -7.34 14.70 11.79
N THR A 121 -8.27 14.07 11.06
CA THR A 121 -9.57 14.67 10.75
C THR A 121 -10.37 14.99 12.01
N LEU A 122 -10.32 14.11 13.01
CA LEU A 122 -10.98 14.32 14.31
C LEU A 122 -10.34 15.49 15.10
N LEU A 123 -9.03 15.67 14.97
CA LEU A 123 -8.31 16.76 15.62
C LEU A 123 -8.53 18.11 14.92
N TYR A 124 -8.54 18.13 13.58
CA TYR A 124 -8.83 19.34 12.78
C TYR A 124 -10.20 19.93 13.14
N LYS A 125 -11.22 19.08 13.36
CA LYS A 125 -12.55 19.50 13.84
C LYS A 125 -12.54 20.21 15.21
N LYS A 126 -11.50 20.05 16.02
CA LYS A 126 -11.41 20.67 17.35
C LYS A 126 -10.84 22.09 17.31
N GLU A 127 -10.03 22.42 16.31
CA GLU A 127 -9.34 23.71 16.21
C GLU A 127 -10.15 24.74 15.41
N GLU A 128 -11.00 24.31 14.48
CA GLU A 128 -11.90 25.17 13.69
C GLU A 128 -13.37 24.82 14.01
N GLY A 129 -13.99 25.57 14.92
CA GLY A 129 -15.34 25.28 15.40
C GLY A 129 -16.44 25.35 14.33
N LEU A 130 -16.88 24.19 13.82
CA LEU A 130 -18.09 23.99 12.98
C LEU A 130 -18.69 22.58 13.24
N PRO A 131 -19.99 22.34 12.98
CA PRO A 131 -20.91 21.67 13.90
C PRO A 131 -20.74 20.15 13.98
N THR A 132 -20.94 19.66 15.20
CA THR A 132 -21.10 18.25 15.57
C THR A 132 -22.17 17.55 14.72
N VAL A 133 -21.75 16.65 13.84
CA VAL A 133 -22.60 15.54 13.38
C VAL A 133 -21.74 14.29 13.27
N PHE A 134 -21.76 13.49 14.33
CA PHE A 134 -21.72 12.01 14.34
C PHE A 134 -22.00 11.62 15.79
N ARG A 135 -23.26 11.72 16.20
CA ARG A 135 -23.78 10.79 17.20
C ARG A 135 -23.98 9.48 16.46
N LEU A 136 -23.25 8.44 16.87
CA LEU A 136 -23.76 7.07 16.76
C LEU A 136 -25.05 6.97 17.59
#